data_AF-A0A0D8XC99-F1
#
_entry.id   AF-A0A0D8XC99-F1
#
_cell.length_a   1.000
_cell.length_b   1.000
_cell.length_c   1.000
_cell.angle_alpha   90.00
_cell.angle_beta   90.00
_cell.angle_gamma   90.00
#
_symmetry.space_group_name_H-M   'P 1'
#
loop_
_entity.id
_entity.type
_entity.pdbx_description
1 polymer ?
#
loop_
_entity_poly.entity_id
_entity_poly.type
_entity_poly.pdbx_seq_one_letter_code
_entity_poly.pdbx_strand_id
1 'polypeptide(L)'
;MNIIASFSAETASKKGFFHVQAIDIHPQFSSRLLNMIFRMSSFEMNFFTAYEECLRDKEEKIKELTLSISSVIYEIMQLLTLDFGSIKMDKKTKLHDWFSRIKQTLESLDHSNKQNGEFVIQIKRKIIQVGEMMDLSRLALAQHLQKLHSNLDTLAALYNLSEEEKRRMQRSAEPSYLWPVLDDWTPRIQCQVLDSSDAQTVRTLFFKLSLSINVLCEQLIGQAYSFHLERHLRVILQSIPHKLFSLLKNTLSPLLQQPWEHDVDKRYMKMMADFDDNFRLAETTCTISNLSLGVSRMALKRVGFLSVNPKELLEEGIRRELVSELPLLLSVSEALHSLEGSRKSLI
;
A
#
# COMPACT_ATOMS: atom_id res chain seq x y z
N MET A 1 30.64 26.99 36.57
CA MET A 1 29.88 25.90 35.93
C MET A 1 29.56 26.37 34.51
N ASN A 2 30.36 26.20 33.44
CA ASN A 2 31.18 25.07 32.97
C ASN A 2 30.45 23.76 33.21
N ILE A 3 29.80 23.15 32.23
CA ILE A 3 30.35 22.52 31.02
C ILE A 3 29.24 22.50 29.95
N ILE A 4 29.53 22.96 28.73
CA ILE A 4 28.99 22.57 27.39
C ILE A 4 29.48 23.67 26.43
N ALA A 5 30.78 23.69 26.16
CA ALA A 5 31.40 24.52 25.13
C ALA A 5 32.77 23.94 24.78
N SER A 6 32.81 22.65 24.44
CA SER A 6 33.97 22.00 23.81
C SER A 6 33.66 20.52 23.61
N PHE A 7 32.86 20.17 22.60
CA PHE A 7 33.13 18.91 21.91
C PHE A 7 33.24 19.23 20.43
N SER A 8 34.51 19.27 20.03
CA SER A 8 35.06 19.54 18.74
C SER A 8 34.35 18.79 17.63
N ALA A 9 34.09 19.53 16.55
CA ALA A 9 33.77 19.06 15.21
C ALA A 9 34.91 18.24 14.55
N GLU A 10 35.66 17.44 15.31
CA GLU A 10 36.84 16.70 14.86
C GLU A 10 36.73 15.19 15.10
N THR A 11 35.57 14.59 14.88
CA THR A 11 35.48 13.14 14.60
C THR A 11 34.34 12.79 13.64
N ALA A 12 33.97 13.71 12.73
CA ALA A 12 33.22 13.31 11.54
C ALA A 12 34.22 12.64 10.58
N SER A 13 34.28 11.31 10.61
CA SER A 13 35.07 10.51 9.66
C SER A 13 34.84 11.06 8.25
N LYS A 14 35.93 11.39 7.52
CA LYS A 14 35.88 11.94 6.15
C LYS A 14 34.91 11.16 5.23
N LYS A 15 34.69 9.87 5.48
CA LYS A 15 33.71 9.02 4.77
C LYS A 15 32.25 9.43 4.94
N GLY A 16 31.86 9.95 6.11
CA GLY A 16 30.48 10.45 6.36
C GLY A 16 30.18 11.72 5.58
N PHE A 17 31.17 12.60 5.43
CA PHE A 17 31.02 13.84 4.65
C PHE A 17 30.85 13.55 3.14
N PHE A 18 31.59 12.57 2.60
CA PHE A 18 31.43 12.15 1.20
C PHE A 18 30.06 11.51 0.90
N HIS A 19 29.42 10.85 1.86
CA HIS A 19 28.09 10.27 1.65
C HIS A 19 26.97 11.31 1.69
N VAL A 20 27.04 12.29 2.58
CA VAL A 20 26.10 13.43 2.61
C VAL A 20 26.26 14.27 1.33
N GLN A 21 27.50 14.52 0.92
CA GLN A 21 27.78 15.27 -0.31
C GLN A 21 27.37 14.49 -1.58
N ALA A 22 27.41 13.15 -1.60
CA ALA A 22 26.94 12.34 -2.72
C ALA A 22 25.42 12.41 -2.95
N ILE A 23 24.63 12.62 -1.89
CA ILE A 23 23.18 12.82 -1.99
C ILE A 23 22.85 14.20 -2.58
N ASP A 24 23.70 15.20 -2.33
CA ASP A 24 23.58 16.55 -2.88
C ASP A 24 24.04 16.70 -4.34
N ILE A 25 24.83 15.75 -4.87
CA ILE A 25 25.47 15.91 -6.19
C ILE A 25 24.50 15.74 -7.37
N HIS A 26 23.33 15.10 -7.22
CA HIS A 26 22.38 14.98 -8.33
C HIS A 26 20.89 15.01 -7.91
N PRO A 27 20.15 16.12 -8.16
CA PRO A 27 18.70 16.19 -7.89
C PRO A 27 17.85 15.19 -8.70
N GLN A 28 18.39 14.65 -9.79
CA GLN A 28 17.75 13.58 -10.58
C GLN A 28 17.94 12.19 -9.95
N PHE A 29 19.01 11.98 -9.19
CA PHE A 29 19.26 10.73 -8.49
C PHE A 29 18.31 10.59 -7.29
N SER A 30 18.11 11.69 -6.55
CA SER A 30 17.17 11.72 -5.42
C SER A 30 15.71 11.56 -5.85
N SER A 31 15.27 12.11 -6.99
CA SER A 31 13.90 11.92 -7.48
C SER A 31 13.61 10.51 -7.99
N ARG A 32 14.58 9.87 -8.67
CA ARG A 32 14.47 8.47 -9.10
C ARG A 32 14.48 7.52 -7.91
N LEU A 33 15.32 7.79 -6.92
CA LEU A 33 15.39 7.02 -5.68
C LEU A 33 14.08 7.08 -4.89
N LEU A 34 13.50 8.28 -4.73
CA LEU A 34 12.21 8.46 -4.07
C LEU A 34 11.10 7.65 -4.78
N ASN A 35 11.03 7.73 -6.11
CA ASN A 35 10.06 6.93 -6.89
C ASN A 35 10.29 5.42 -6.78
N MET A 36 11.55 4.97 -6.74
CA MET A 36 11.87 3.56 -6.51
C MET A 36 11.40 3.10 -5.13
N ILE A 37 11.58 3.94 -4.11
CA ILE A 37 11.13 3.66 -2.75
C ILE A 37 9.61 3.61 -2.66
N PHE A 38 8.89 4.50 -3.34
CA PHE A 38 7.43 4.41 -3.41
C PHE A 38 6.96 3.10 -4.06
N ARG A 39 7.56 2.70 -5.18
CA ARG A 39 7.24 1.42 -5.84
C ARG A 39 7.52 0.23 -4.93
N MET A 40 8.67 0.23 -4.26
CA MET A 40 9.04 -0.83 -3.31
C MET A 40 8.06 -0.88 -2.14
N SER A 41 7.73 0.29 -1.57
CA SER A 41 6.78 0.41 -0.46
C SER A 41 5.39 -0.08 -0.85
N SER A 42 4.94 0.22 -2.07
CA SER A 42 3.67 -0.27 -2.60
C SER A 42 3.67 -1.78 -2.77
N PHE A 43 4.75 -2.35 -3.32
CA PHE A 43 4.89 -3.80 -3.44
C PHE A 43 4.85 -4.48 -2.08
N GLU A 44 5.65 -4.02 -1.12
CA GLU A 44 5.71 -4.56 0.24
C GLU A 44 4.35 -4.49 0.94
N MET A 45 3.66 -3.35 0.86
CA MET A 45 2.33 -3.20 1.47
C MET A 45 1.33 -4.19 0.88
N ASN A 46 1.30 -4.32 -0.45
CA ASN A 46 0.39 -5.25 -1.12
C ASN A 46 0.73 -6.71 -0.78
N PHE A 47 2.02 -7.05 -0.77
CA PHE A 47 2.51 -8.38 -0.42
C PHE A 47 2.12 -8.76 1.01
N PHE A 48 2.38 -7.89 1.99
CA PHE A 48 2.05 -8.19 3.39
C PHE A 48 0.55 -8.22 3.64
N THR A 49 -0.23 -7.39 2.94
CA THR A 49 -1.71 -7.44 3.02
C THR A 49 -2.24 -8.78 2.51
N ALA A 50 -1.76 -9.22 1.34
CA ALA A 50 -2.12 -10.53 0.78
C ALA A 50 -1.64 -11.70 1.66
N TYR A 51 -0.45 -11.58 2.27
CA TYR A 51 0.07 -12.58 3.20
C TYR A 51 -0.80 -12.68 4.46
N GLU A 52 -1.23 -11.56 5.03
CA GLU A 52 -2.16 -11.54 6.17
C GLU A 52 -3.53 -12.15 5.83
N GLU A 53 -4.07 -11.84 4.65
CA GLU A 53 -5.28 -12.47 4.13
C GLU A 53 -5.12 -14.00 4.01
N CYS A 54 -4.00 -14.46 3.43
CA CYS A 54 -3.72 -15.89 3.31
C CYS A 54 -3.56 -16.59 4.66
N LEU A 55 -3.00 -15.91 5.68
CA LEU A 55 -2.90 -16.45 7.02
C LEU A 55 -4.26 -16.56 7.72
N ARG A 56 -5.14 -15.56 7.57
CA ARG A 56 -6.49 -15.60 8.15
C ARG A 56 -7.33 -16.72 7.57
N ASP A 57 -7.26 -16.90 6.26
CA ASP A 57 -8.08 -17.90 5.54
C ASP A 57 -7.37 -19.25 5.41
N LYS A 58 -6.24 -19.44 6.11
CA LYS A 58 -5.35 -20.60 5.94
C LYS A 58 -6.09 -21.92 6.12
N GLU A 59 -6.84 -22.06 7.21
CA GLU A 59 -7.53 -23.31 7.55
C GLU A 59 -8.62 -23.66 6.54
N GLU A 60 -9.37 -22.67 6.06
CA GLU A 60 -10.42 -22.86 5.06
C GLU A 60 -9.81 -23.26 3.71
N LYS A 61 -8.78 -22.54 3.25
CA LYS A 61 -8.06 -22.85 2.00
C LYS A 61 -7.40 -24.22 2.03
N ILE A 62 -6.84 -24.64 3.17
CA ILE A 62 -6.30 -26.00 3.34
C ILE A 62 -7.41 -27.04 3.17
N LYS A 63 -8.58 -26.84 3.79
CA LYS A 63 -9.71 -27.78 3.66
C LYS A 63 -10.20 -27.88 2.21
N GLU A 64 -10.40 -26.75 1.54
CA GLU A 64 -10.83 -26.72 0.14
C GLU A 64 -9.83 -27.40 -0.80
N LEU A 65 -8.53 -27.13 -0.63
CA LEU A 65 -7.49 -27.76 -1.43
C LEU A 65 -7.35 -29.25 -1.14
N THR A 66 -7.45 -29.67 0.12
CA THR A 66 -7.45 -31.10 0.48
C THR A 66 -8.63 -31.82 -0.17
N LEU A 67 -9.83 -31.24 -0.17
CA LEU A 67 -11.00 -31.81 -0.87
C LEU A 67 -10.76 -31.90 -2.38
N SER A 68 -10.22 -30.85 -2.99
CA SER A 68 -9.88 -30.85 -4.42
C SER A 68 -8.81 -31.89 -4.77
N ILE A 69 -7.80 -32.05 -3.92
CA ILE A 69 -6.76 -33.09 -4.09
C ILE A 69 -7.38 -34.49 -3.96
N SER A 70 -8.23 -34.70 -2.96
CA SER A 70 -8.96 -35.97 -2.77
C SER A 70 -9.83 -36.32 -3.96
N SER A 71 -10.48 -35.35 -4.62
CA SER A 71 -11.28 -35.60 -5.83
C SER A 71 -10.39 -35.96 -7.02
N VAL A 72 -9.27 -35.25 -7.22
CA VAL A 72 -8.31 -35.55 -8.30
C VAL A 72 -7.66 -36.92 -8.11
N ILE A 73 -7.32 -37.30 -6.86
CA ILE A 73 -6.82 -38.64 -6.56
C ILE A 73 -7.87 -39.70 -6.87
N TYR A 74 -9.14 -39.46 -6.53
CA TYR A 74 -10.23 -40.37 -6.85
C TYR A 74 -10.44 -40.54 -8.36
N GLU A 75 -10.35 -39.47 -9.14
CA GLU A 75 -10.37 -39.51 -10.61
C GLU A 75 -9.20 -40.35 -11.16
N ILE A 76 -7.98 -40.16 -10.63
CA ILE A 76 -6.82 -40.98 -11.01
C ILE A 76 -7.05 -42.46 -10.66
N MET A 77 -7.60 -42.77 -9.49
CA MET A 77 -7.92 -44.14 -9.07
C MET A 77 -8.95 -44.80 -9.99
N GLN A 78 -9.99 -44.06 -10.42
CA GLN A 78 -10.95 -44.55 -11.41
C GLN A 78 -10.30 -44.80 -12.77
N LEU A 79 -9.46 -43.87 -13.24
CA LEU A 79 -8.72 -44.01 -14.50
C LEU A 79 -7.75 -45.20 -14.46
N LEU A 80 -7.23 -45.59 -13.29
CA LEU A 80 -6.39 -46.78 -13.13
C LEU A 80 -7.20 -48.09 -13.09
N THR A 81 -8.49 -48.03 -12.74
CA THR A 81 -9.41 -49.17 -12.63
C THR A 81 -10.07 -49.48 -13.98
N LEU A 82 -10.39 -48.44 -14.75
CA LEU A 82 -10.79 -48.56 -16.15
C LEU A 82 -9.60 -49.12 -16.93
N ASP A 83 -9.81 -50.23 -17.63
CA ASP A 83 -8.70 -51.04 -18.14
C ASP A 83 -7.95 -50.34 -19.28
N PHE A 84 -6.86 -49.68 -18.93
CA PHE A 84 -5.94 -49.07 -19.86
C PHE A 84 -4.65 -49.90 -19.89
N GLY A 85 -4.52 -50.77 -20.89
CA GLY A 85 -3.51 -51.84 -21.01
C GLY A 85 -2.02 -51.47 -20.79
N SER A 86 -1.21 -52.53 -20.65
CA SER A 86 0.26 -52.58 -20.49
C SER A 86 0.87 -52.44 -19.07
N ILE A 87 0.07 -52.47 -18.01
CA ILE A 87 0.58 -52.62 -16.62
C ILE A 87 0.04 -53.93 -16.05
N LYS A 88 0.92 -54.81 -15.53
CA LYS A 88 0.54 -56.04 -14.83
C LYS A 88 -0.49 -55.72 -13.73
N MET A 89 -1.57 -56.49 -13.63
CA MET A 89 -2.68 -56.26 -12.68
C MET A 89 -2.20 -56.02 -11.24
N ASP A 90 -1.15 -56.73 -10.79
CA ASP A 90 -0.56 -56.57 -9.46
C ASP A 90 0.09 -55.20 -9.20
N LYS A 91 0.57 -54.53 -10.25
CA LYS A 91 1.13 -53.17 -10.12
C LYS A 91 0.03 -52.12 -10.08
N LYS A 92 -1.09 -52.36 -10.78
CA LYS A 92 -2.27 -51.48 -10.77
C LYS A 92 -2.93 -51.44 -9.39
N THR A 93 -3.14 -52.60 -8.77
CA THR A 93 -3.70 -52.70 -7.41
C THR A 93 -2.80 -52.02 -6.37
N LYS A 94 -1.47 -52.22 -6.46
CA LYS A 94 -0.51 -51.52 -5.58
C LYS A 94 -0.53 -50.00 -5.73
N LEU A 95 -0.65 -49.47 -6.95
CA LEU A 95 -0.76 -48.02 -7.18
C LEU A 95 -2.09 -47.47 -6.67
N HIS A 96 -3.18 -48.17 -6.90
CA HIS A 96 -4.50 -47.82 -6.38
C HIS A 96 -4.50 -47.76 -4.84
N ASP A 97 -3.96 -48.77 -4.18
CA ASP A 97 -3.82 -48.82 -2.72
C ASP A 97 -2.91 -47.71 -2.19
N TRP A 98 -1.85 -47.38 -2.93
CA TRP A 98 -0.95 -46.28 -2.58
C TRP A 98 -1.63 -44.91 -2.68
N PHE A 99 -2.38 -44.63 -3.75
CA PHE A 99 -3.17 -43.41 -3.89
C PHE A 99 -4.28 -43.32 -2.83
N SER A 100 -4.92 -44.44 -2.49
CA SER A 100 -5.89 -44.52 -1.40
C SER A 100 -5.27 -44.15 -0.05
N ARG A 101 -4.08 -44.67 0.25
CA ARG A 101 -3.33 -44.32 1.47
C ARG A 101 -2.93 -42.84 1.49
N ILE A 102 -2.52 -42.27 0.36
CA ILE A 102 -2.22 -40.83 0.27
C ILE A 102 -3.46 -40.01 0.57
N LYS A 103 -4.60 -40.35 -0.03
CA LYS A 103 -5.87 -39.67 0.23
C LYS A 103 -6.22 -39.69 1.71
N GLN A 104 -6.22 -40.86 2.34
CA GLN A 104 -6.50 -40.99 3.79
C GLN A 104 -5.50 -40.22 4.65
N THR A 105 -4.22 -40.21 4.27
CA THR A 105 -3.20 -39.49 5.02
C THR A 105 -3.41 -37.98 4.90
N LEU A 106 -3.70 -37.47 3.71
CA LEU A 106 -4.00 -36.04 3.47
C LEU A 106 -5.27 -35.58 4.19
N GLU A 107 -6.30 -36.41 4.25
CA GLU A 107 -7.56 -36.13 4.97
C GLU A 107 -7.40 -36.15 6.50
N SER A 108 -6.38 -36.86 7.02
CA SER A 108 -6.07 -36.93 8.45
C SER A 108 -4.98 -35.95 8.91
N LEU A 109 -4.41 -35.14 7.99
CA LEU A 109 -3.42 -34.13 8.35
C LEU A 109 -4.05 -33.02 9.18
N ASP A 110 -3.46 -32.75 10.34
CA ASP A 110 -3.81 -31.60 11.15
C ASP A 110 -3.53 -30.28 10.40
N HIS A 111 -4.36 -29.27 10.60
CA HIS A 111 -4.24 -27.98 9.93
C HIS A 111 -3.11 -27.11 10.52
N SER A 112 -2.65 -27.42 11.73
CA SER A 112 -1.70 -26.58 12.48
C SER A 112 -0.21 -26.98 12.33
N ASN A 113 0.08 -28.21 11.90
CA ASN A 113 1.45 -28.74 11.94
C ASN A 113 2.28 -28.33 10.70
N LYS A 114 3.36 -27.58 10.92
CA LYS A 114 4.33 -27.19 9.87
C LYS A 114 4.99 -28.38 9.17
N GLN A 115 5.17 -29.51 9.88
CA GLN A 115 5.79 -30.72 9.30
C GLN A 115 4.95 -31.33 8.15
N ASN A 116 3.67 -30.96 8.06
CA ASN A 116 2.79 -31.37 6.98
C ASN A 116 3.23 -30.78 5.64
N GLY A 117 3.88 -29.61 5.62
CA GLY A 117 4.44 -29.03 4.41
C GLY A 117 5.54 -29.90 3.79
N GLU A 118 6.49 -30.36 4.61
CA GLU A 118 7.55 -31.28 4.16
C GLU A 118 6.98 -32.63 3.69
N PHE A 119 5.97 -33.15 4.40
CA PHE A 119 5.30 -34.39 4.02
C PHE A 119 4.58 -34.26 2.66
N VAL A 120 3.88 -33.16 2.41
CA VAL A 120 3.23 -32.87 1.11
C VAL A 120 4.29 -32.79 -0.01
N ILE A 121 5.44 -32.17 0.25
CA ILE A 121 6.57 -32.13 -0.70
C ILE A 121 7.10 -33.56 -0.98
N GLN A 122 7.18 -34.43 0.02
CA GLN A 122 7.58 -35.82 -0.19
C GLN A 122 6.56 -36.60 -1.03
N ILE A 123 5.25 -36.42 -0.78
CA ILE A 123 4.19 -37.01 -1.61
C ILE A 123 4.33 -36.53 -3.06
N LYS A 124 4.50 -35.21 -3.25
CA LYS A 124 4.73 -34.60 -4.56
C LYS A 124 5.88 -35.28 -5.31
N ARG A 125 7.04 -35.43 -4.68
CA ARG A 125 8.22 -36.09 -5.29
C ARG A 125 7.91 -37.52 -5.72
N LYS A 126 7.19 -38.28 -4.90
CA LYS A 126 6.80 -39.66 -5.23
C LYS A 126 5.81 -39.71 -6.39
N ILE A 127 4.89 -38.75 -6.49
CA ILE A 127 3.93 -38.67 -7.62
C ILE A 127 4.66 -38.40 -8.94
N ILE A 128 5.69 -37.54 -8.94
CA ILE A 128 6.52 -37.29 -10.13
C ILE A 128 7.21 -38.59 -10.57
N GLN A 129 7.83 -39.32 -9.64
CA GLN A 129 8.48 -40.60 -9.93
C GLN A 129 7.48 -41.63 -10.50
N VAL A 130 6.27 -41.71 -9.96
CA VAL A 130 5.21 -42.59 -10.48
C VAL A 130 4.78 -42.16 -11.89
N GLY A 131 4.72 -40.85 -12.16
CA GLY A 131 4.44 -40.30 -13.48
C GLY A 131 5.52 -40.61 -14.51
N GLU A 132 6.80 -40.57 -14.13
CA GLU A 132 7.93 -40.94 -15.00
C GLU A 132 8.00 -42.45 -15.28
N MET A 133 7.61 -43.29 -14.31
CA MET A 133 7.57 -44.75 -14.46
C MET A 133 6.42 -45.25 -15.34
N MET A 134 5.35 -44.46 -15.46
CA MET A 134 4.24 -44.77 -16.36
C MET A 134 4.48 -44.03 -17.68
N ASP A 135 4.96 -44.72 -18.72
CA ASP A 135 5.14 -44.13 -20.05
C ASP A 135 3.93 -43.25 -20.42
N LEU A 136 4.14 -41.93 -20.41
CA LEU A 136 3.13 -40.86 -20.46
C LEU A 136 2.44 -40.73 -21.84
N SER A 137 2.20 -41.85 -22.50
CA SER A 137 1.43 -41.95 -23.75
C SER A 137 -0.05 -41.56 -23.59
N ARG A 138 -0.54 -41.34 -22.35
CA ARG A 138 -1.95 -41.06 -22.04
C ARG A 138 -2.12 -39.64 -21.51
N LEU A 139 -2.49 -38.74 -22.42
CA LEU A 139 -2.72 -37.31 -22.17
C LEU A 139 -3.65 -37.05 -20.97
N ALA A 140 -4.70 -37.86 -20.80
CA ALA A 140 -5.66 -37.70 -19.70
C ALA A 140 -5.02 -37.92 -18.31
N LEU A 141 -4.21 -38.97 -18.13
CA LEU A 141 -3.56 -39.23 -16.84
C LEU A 141 -2.47 -38.19 -16.56
N ALA A 142 -1.74 -37.75 -17.58
CA ALA A 142 -0.76 -36.68 -17.47
C ALA A 142 -1.39 -35.35 -16.99
N GLN A 143 -2.57 -34.99 -17.52
CA GLN A 143 -3.29 -33.79 -17.08
C GLN A 143 -3.73 -33.85 -15.62
N HIS A 144 -4.26 -34.98 -15.16
CA HIS A 144 -4.67 -35.14 -13.74
C HIS A 144 -3.47 -35.13 -12.81
N LEU A 145 -2.34 -35.73 -13.20
CA LEU A 145 -1.09 -35.67 -12.44
C LEU A 145 -0.52 -34.25 -12.37
N GLN A 146 -0.59 -33.48 -13.46
CA GLN A 146 -0.16 -32.08 -13.46
C GLN A 146 -1.05 -31.21 -12.57
N LYS A 147 -2.37 -31.41 -12.61
CA LYS A 147 -3.31 -30.74 -11.71
C LYS A 147 -3.04 -31.09 -10.24
N LEU A 148 -2.82 -32.38 -9.95
CA LEU A 148 -2.46 -32.86 -8.61
C LEU A 148 -1.15 -32.22 -8.13
N HIS A 149 -0.15 -32.10 -9.01
CA HIS A 149 1.13 -31.46 -8.68
C HIS A 149 0.96 -29.99 -8.31
N SER A 150 0.23 -29.22 -9.13
CA SER A 150 -0.05 -27.80 -8.86
C SER A 150 -0.81 -27.61 -7.54
N ASN A 151 -1.78 -28.48 -7.26
CA ASN A 151 -2.55 -28.43 -6.02
C ASN A 151 -1.67 -28.76 -4.81
N LEU A 152 -0.81 -29.77 -4.91
CA LEU A 152 0.13 -30.13 -3.84
C LEU A 152 1.19 -29.05 -3.60
N ASP A 153 1.63 -28.33 -4.64
CA ASP A 153 2.52 -27.18 -4.50
C ASP A 153 1.86 -26.05 -3.71
N THR A 154 0.61 -25.74 -4.06
CA THR A 154 -0.17 -24.72 -3.36
C THR A 154 -0.42 -25.13 -1.91
N LEU A 155 -0.76 -26.40 -1.68
CA LEU A 155 -0.97 -26.95 -0.34
C LEU A 155 0.32 -26.91 0.51
N ALA A 156 1.46 -27.30 -0.05
CA ALA A 156 2.75 -27.23 0.64
C ALA A 156 3.12 -25.79 1.01
N ALA A 157 2.90 -24.85 0.09
CA ALA A 157 3.11 -23.43 0.36
C ALA A 157 2.24 -22.94 1.52
N LEU A 158 0.94 -23.29 1.55
CA LEU A 158 0.03 -22.91 2.64
C LEU A 158 0.44 -23.48 3.99
N TYR A 159 0.92 -24.73 4.06
CA TYR A 159 1.40 -25.29 5.33
C TYR A 159 2.65 -24.56 5.85
N ASN A 160 3.55 -24.15 4.96
CA ASN A 160 4.75 -23.40 5.31
C ASN A 160 4.45 -21.97 5.78
N LEU A 161 3.36 -21.35 5.29
CA LEU A 161 2.95 -20.01 5.72
C LEU A 161 2.88 -19.92 7.24
N SER A 162 3.65 -18.98 7.79
CA SER A 162 3.68 -18.75 9.22
C SER A 162 3.94 -17.29 9.59
N GLU A 163 3.43 -16.90 10.75
CA GLU A 163 3.70 -15.59 11.35
C GLU A 163 5.20 -15.34 11.57
N GLU A 164 6.01 -16.39 11.70
CA GLU A 164 7.46 -16.28 11.85
C GLU A 164 8.14 -15.87 10.54
N GLU A 165 7.75 -16.47 9.42
CA GLU A 165 8.24 -16.10 8.09
C GLU A 165 7.83 -14.67 7.73
N LYS A 166 6.58 -14.29 8.04
CA LYS A 166 6.12 -12.89 7.93
C LYS A 166 7.06 -11.94 8.67
N ARG A 167 7.33 -12.20 9.95
CA ARG A 167 8.26 -11.38 10.75
C ARG A 167 9.66 -11.36 10.16
N ARG A 168 10.16 -12.48 9.63
CA ARG A 168 11.47 -12.54 8.96
C ARG A 168 11.51 -11.65 7.72
N MET A 169 10.48 -11.69 6.89
CA MET A 169 10.35 -10.85 5.70
C MET A 169 10.24 -9.37 6.06
N GLN A 170 9.49 -9.03 7.12
CA GLN A 170 9.40 -7.65 7.62
C GLN A 170 10.77 -7.13 8.11
N ARG A 171 11.58 -7.97 8.76
CA ARG A 171 12.94 -7.62 9.16
C ARG A 171 13.88 -7.40 7.96
N SER A 172 13.71 -8.13 6.87
CA SER A 172 14.50 -7.87 5.65
C SER A 172 14.07 -6.60 4.91
N ALA A 173 12.85 -6.13 5.14
CA ALA A 173 12.31 -4.90 4.55
C ALA A 173 12.50 -3.65 5.43
N GLU A 174 13.31 -3.76 6.49
CA GLU A 174 13.55 -2.75 7.53
C GLU A 174 14.08 -1.44 6.90
N PRO A 175 13.33 -0.32 7.04
CA PRO A 175 13.65 0.93 6.36
C PRO A 175 14.24 2.03 7.25
N SER A 176 14.97 1.72 8.32
CA SER A 176 15.45 2.77 9.24
C SER A 176 16.43 3.74 8.65
N TYR A 177 17.10 3.32 7.58
CA TYR A 177 17.93 4.21 6.77
C TYR A 177 17.14 5.38 6.14
N LEU A 178 15.80 5.31 6.10
CA LEU A 178 14.96 6.40 5.60
C LEU A 178 14.72 7.51 6.63
N TRP A 179 14.83 7.24 7.94
CA TRP A 179 14.51 8.24 8.98
C TRP A 179 15.34 9.52 8.88
N PRO A 180 16.68 9.47 8.69
CA PRO A 180 17.49 10.69 8.61
C PRO A 180 17.22 11.52 7.35
N VAL A 181 16.69 10.91 6.29
CA VAL A 181 16.48 11.54 4.97
C VAL A 181 15.02 12.03 4.82
N LEU A 182 14.14 11.68 5.75
CA LEU A 182 12.72 11.98 5.67
C LEU A 182 12.45 13.49 5.68
N ASP A 183 13.22 14.25 6.46
CA ASP A 183 13.09 15.71 6.54
C ASP A 183 13.40 16.36 5.19
N ASP A 184 14.49 15.95 4.53
CA ASP A 184 14.91 16.45 3.22
C ASP A 184 13.94 16.06 2.10
N TRP A 185 13.28 14.91 2.25
CA TRP A 185 12.33 14.41 1.25
C TRP A 185 10.91 14.91 1.47
N THR A 186 10.56 15.40 2.66
CA THR A 186 9.23 15.94 2.99
C THR A 186 8.69 16.91 1.92
N PRO A 187 9.42 17.97 1.50
CA PRO A 187 8.91 18.87 0.47
C PRO A 187 8.70 18.18 -0.88
N ARG A 188 9.54 17.19 -1.23
CA ARG A 188 9.40 16.42 -2.48
C ARG A 188 8.20 15.48 -2.43
N ILE A 189 7.96 14.85 -1.29
CA ILE A 189 6.79 14.02 -1.04
C ILE A 189 5.54 14.89 -1.15
N GLN A 190 5.51 16.07 -0.52
CA GLN A 190 4.40 17.01 -0.64
C GLN A 190 4.13 17.39 -2.10
N CYS A 191 5.15 17.79 -2.87
CA CYS A 191 5.00 18.06 -4.30
C CYS A 191 4.42 16.86 -5.05
N GLN A 192 4.98 15.66 -4.85
CA GLN A 192 4.51 14.46 -5.54
C GLN A 192 3.05 14.10 -5.20
N VAL A 193 2.61 14.31 -3.96
CA VAL A 193 1.23 14.09 -3.54
C VAL A 193 0.28 15.08 -4.20
N LEU A 194 0.70 16.35 -4.29
CA LEU A 194 -0.09 17.39 -4.95
C LEU A 194 -0.15 17.17 -6.46
N ASP A 195 0.96 16.80 -7.10
CA ASP A 195 1.05 16.62 -8.56
C ASP A 195 0.33 15.35 -9.03
N SER A 196 0.47 14.24 -8.29
CA SER A 196 -0.16 12.97 -8.65
C SER A 196 -1.61 12.86 -8.18
N SER A 197 -2.03 13.71 -7.23
CA SER A 197 -3.27 13.57 -6.46
C SER A 197 -3.45 12.16 -5.85
N ASP A 198 -2.37 11.40 -5.69
CA ASP A 198 -2.39 10.03 -5.21
C ASP A 198 -1.95 9.95 -3.75
N ALA A 199 -2.93 9.89 -2.86
CA ALA A 199 -2.70 9.66 -1.44
C ALA A 199 -2.16 8.25 -1.13
N GLN A 200 -2.26 7.29 -2.06
CA GLN A 200 -1.73 5.94 -1.87
C GLN A 200 -0.19 5.95 -1.75
N THR A 201 0.45 6.88 -2.44
CA THR A 201 1.90 7.09 -2.37
C THR A 201 2.34 7.48 -0.95
N VAL A 202 1.59 8.35 -0.26
CA VAL A 202 1.82 8.64 1.18
C VAL A 202 1.59 7.38 2.00
N ARG A 203 0.42 6.76 1.83
CA ARG A 203 0.05 5.57 2.60
C ARG A 203 1.13 4.48 2.57
N THR A 204 1.66 4.18 1.40
CA THR A 204 2.67 3.14 1.19
C THR A 204 4.00 3.49 1.85
N LEU A 205 4.47 4.73 1.74
CA LEU A 205 5.69 5.18 2.43
C LEU A 205 5.56 5.09 3.95
N PHE A 206 4.42 5.52 4.49
CA PHE A 206 4.16 5.45 5.94
C PHE A 206 3.99 4.02 6.43
N PHE A 207 3.40 3.13 5.61
CA PHE A 207 3.41 1.70 5.86
C PHE A 207 4.85 1.17 5.95
N LYS A 208 5.71 1.53 4.99
CA LYS A 208 7.12 1.12 5.00
C LYS A 208 7.81 1.61 6.29
N LEU A 209 7.75 2.90 6.61
CA LEU A 209 8.33 3.43 7.84
C LEU A 209 7.79 2.73 9.10
N SER A 210 6.52 2.33 9.14
CA SER A 210 5.97 1.57 10.26
C SER A 210 6.62 0.20 10.48
N LEU A 211 7.20 -0.41 9.44
CA LEU A 211 7.96 -1.66 9.55
C LEU A 211 9.18 -1.50 10.46
N SER A 212 9.88 -0.36 10.37
CA SER A 212 11.04 -0.07 11.24
C SER A 212 10.66 -0.05 12.72
N ILE A 213 9.49 0.54 13.03
CA ILE A 213 8.96 0.65 14.40
C ILE A 213 8.67 -0.75 14.97
N ASN A 214 8.06 -1.62 14.16
CA ASN A 214 7.73 -2.99 14.55
C ASN A 214 8.96 -3.88 14.74
N VAL A 215 10.07 -3.58 14.04
CA VAL A 215 11.30 -4.39 14.07
C VAL A 215 12.26 -3.93 15.17
N LEU A 216 12.39 -2.63 15.41
CA LEU A 216 13.50 -2.07 16.18
C LEU A 216 13.22 -1.72 17.64
N CYS A 217 11.96 -1.59 18.04
CA CYS A 217 11.67 -0.88 19.27
C CYS A 217 11.01 -1.73 20.37
N GLU A 218 11.59 -1.65 21.57
CA GLU A 218 10.86 -1.87 22.82
C GLU A 218 9.67 -0.90 22.91
N GLN A 219 8.62 -1.26 23.65
CA GLN A 219 7.32 -0.56 23.63
C GLN A 219 7.41 0.97 23.77
N LEU A 220 8.30 1.49 24.63
CA LEU A 220 8.48 2.94 24.85
C LEU A 220 9.14 3.66 23.66
N ILE A 221 10.20 3.08 23.10
CA ILE A 221 10.90 3.65 21.94
C ILE A 221 9.97 3.63 20.72
N GLY A 222 9.16 2.56 20.60
CA GLY A 222 8.23 2.40 19.50
C GLY A 222 7.10 3.42 19.52
N GLN A 223 6.63 3.80 20.72
CA GLN A 223 5.67 4.88 20.90
C GLN A 223 6.26 6.23 20.47
N ALA A 224 7.51 6.53 20.83
CA ALA A 224 8.17 7.77 20.43
C ALA A 224 8.31 7.89 18.90
N TYR A 225 8.77 6.83 18.23
CA TYR A 225 8.84 6.82 16.75
C TYR A 225 7.46 6.86 16.09
N SER A 226 6.45 6.21 16.68
CA SER A 226 5.08 6.30 16.17
C SER A 226 4.56 7.73 16.22
N PHE A 227 4.83 8.47 17.31
CA PHE A 227 4.45 9.88 17.43
C PHE A 227 5.21 10.77 16.44
N HIS A 228 6.51 10.51 16.27
CA HIS A 228 7.32 11.20 15.27
C HIS A 228 6.78 10.97 13.85
N LEU A 229 6.38 9.73 13.54
CA LEU A 229 5.77 9.37 12.26
C LEU A 229 4.42 10.07 12.05
N GLU A 230 3.57 10.11 13.07
CA GLU A 230 2.30 10.84 13.00
C GLU A 230 2.51 12.34 12.72
N ARG A 231 3.49 12.96 13.40
CA ARG A 231 3.83 14.37 13.18
C ARG A 231 4.24 14.61 11.72
N HIS A 232 5.09 13.76 11.17
CA HIS A 232 5.50 13.84 9.76
C HIS A 232 4.32 13.70 8.79
N LEU A 233 3.44 12.75 9.06
CA LEU A 233 2.23 12.56 8.27
C LEU A 233 1.36 13.82 8.28
N ARG A 234 1.19 14.44 9.45
CA ARG A 234 0.42 15.68 9.60
C ARG A 234 1.03 16.83 8.80
N VAL A 235 2.36 16.98 8.82
CA VAL A 235 3.04 18.02 8.01
C VAL A 235 2.84 17.77 6.52
N ILE A 236 3.00 16.52 6.05
CA ILE A 236 2.82 16.19 4.64
C ILE A 236 1.36 16.40 4.22
N LEU A 237 0.40 15.94 5.02
CA LEU A 237 -1.02 16.08 4.67
C LEU A 237 -1.53 17.52 4.79
N GLN A 238 -0.94 18.39 5.62
CA GLN A 238 -1.33 19.80 5.71
C GLN A 238 -1.10 20.54 4.39
N SER A 239 -0.18 20.10 3.53
CA SER A 239 0.01 20.72 2.21
C SER A 239 -1.22 20.58 1.33
N ILE A 240 -2.08 19.58 1.58
CA ILE A 240 -3.31 19.35 0.81
C ILE A 240 -4.35 20.44 1.13
N PRO A 241 -4.85 20.63 2.37
CA PRO A 241 -5.70 21.77 2.71
C PRO A 241 -5.13 23.11 2.25
N HIS A 242 -3.84 23.35 2.48
CA HIS A 242 -3.21 24.59 2.05
C HIS A 242 -3.33 24.82 0.54
N LYS A 243 -3.06 23.79 -0.28
CA LYS A 243 -3.24 23.85 -1.72
C LYS A 243 -4.70 24.07 -2.10
N LEU A 244 -5.64 23.35 -1.48
CA LEU A 244 -7.09 23.49 -1.72
C LEU A 244 -7.57 24.92 -1.48
N PHE A 245 -7.19 25.53 -0.35
CA PHE A 245 -7.53 26.91 -0.03
C PHE A 245 -6.85 27.91 -0.98
N SER A 246 -5.60 27.67 -1.38
CA SER A 246 -4.93 28.50 -2.38
C SER A 246 -5.65 28.46 -3.74
N LEU A 247 -6.13 27.28 -4.17
CA LEU A 247 -6.90 27.12 -5.40
C LEU A 247 -8.25 27.83 -5.27
N LEU A 248 -8.95 27.65 -4.14
CA LEU A 248 -10.22 28.33 -3.88
C LEU A 248 -10.09 29.86 -3.97
N LYS A 249 -9.04 30.43 -3.39
CA LYS A 249 -8.78 31.87 -3.35
C LYS A 249 -8.31 32.45 -4.68
N ASN A 250 -7.46 31.71 -5.39
CA ASN A 250 -6.79 32.25 -6.57
C ASN A 250 -7.57 32.02 -7.87
N THR A 251 -8.46 31.01 -7.92
CA THR A 251 -9.22 30.69 -9.14
C THR A 251 -10.73 30.74 -8.91
N LEU A 252 -11.26 30.09 -7.87
CA LEU A 252 -12.71 29.98 -7.67
C LEU A 252 -13.37 31.28 -7.20
N SER A 253 -12.85 31.95 -6.16
CA SER A 253 -13.46 33.18 -5.66
C SER A 253 -13.51 34.33 -6.69
N PRO A 254 -12.45 34.64 -7.47
CA PRO A 254 -12.55 35.71 -8.47
C PRO A 254 -13.52 35.37 -9.61
N LEU A 255 -13.61 34.10 -10.02
CA LEU A 255 -14.55 33.67 -11.07
C LEU A 255 -16.01 33.69 -10.59
N LEU A 256 -16.26 33.36 -9.32
CA LEU A 256 -17.59 33.36 -8.71
C LEU A 256 -18.09 34.75 -8.30
N GLN A 257 -17.18 35.72 -8.11
CA GLN A 257 -17.50 37.10 -7.72
C GLN A 257 -17.73 38.04 -8.91
N GLN A 258 -17.67 37.54 -10.15
CA GLN A 258 -18.07 38.36 -11.30
C GLN A 258 -19.53 38.81 -11.14
N PRO A 259 -19.83 40.11 -11.33
CA PRO A 259 -21.17 40.63 -11.17
C PRO A 259 -22.10 39.98 -12.20
N TRP A 260 -23.13 39.29 -11.72
CA TRP A 260 -24.20 38.78 -12.56
C TRP A 260 -25.07 39.94 -13.01
N GLU A 261 -24.88 40.44 -14.23
CA GLU A 261 -25.80 41.42 -14.81
C GLU A 261 -27.15 40.76 -15.11
N HIS A 262 -28.25 41.45 -14.78
CA HIS A 262 -29.61 40.96 -14.97
C HIS A 262 -30.06 40.95 -16.44
N ASP A 263 -29.30 41.57 -17.35
CA ASP A 263 -29.59 41.63 -18.78
C ASP A 263 -28.52 40.86 -19.57
N VAL A 264 -28.80 39.57 -19.79
CA VAL A 264 -27.86 38.63 -20.39
C VAL A 264 -27.90 38.78 -21.91
N ASP A 265 -27.07 39.68 -22.45
CA ASP A 265 -26.92 39.82 -23.91
C ASP A 265 -26.12 38.65 -24.51
N LYS A 266 -26.29 38.39 -25.81
CA LYS A 266 -25.63 37.31 -26.56
C LYS A 266 -24.10 37.44 -26.55
N ARG A 267 -23.59 38.66 -26.36
CA ARG A 267 -22.16 38.96 -26.17
C ARG A 267 -21.67 38.60 -24.77
N TYR A 268 -22.48 38.86 -23.75
CA TYR A 268 -22.22 38.47 -22.36
C TYR A 268 -22.23 36.95 -22.20
N MET A 269 -23.14 36.24 -22.87
CA MET A 269 -23.12 34.77 -22.93
C MET A 269 -21.85 34.20 -23.57
N LYS A 270 -21.29 34.87 -24.59
CA LYS A 270 -19.99 34.48 -25.18
C LYS A 270 -18.81 34.75 -24.26
N MET A 271 -18.90 35.80 -23.43
CA MET A 271 -17.88 36.16 -22.45
C MET A 271 -17.93 35.24 -21.22
N MET A 272 -19.12 34.80 -20.79
CA MET A 272 -19.28 33.74 -19.78
C MET A 272 -18.91 32.35 -20.32
N ALA A 273 -19.02 32.14 -21.63
CA ALA A 273 -18.52 30.96 -22.32
C ALA A 273 -17.02 31.06 -22.65
N ASP A 274 -16.25 31.90 -21.93
CA ASP A 274 -14.79 31.92 -22.07
C ASP A 274 -14.26 30.51 -21.75
N PHE A 275 -13.71 29.87 -22.78
CA PHE A 275 -13.25 28.50 -22.68
C PHE A 275 -12.06 28.39 -21.75
N ASP A 276 -11.22 29.41 -21.64
CA ASP A 276 -10.00 29.35 -20.82
C ASP A 276 -10.34 29.39 -19.34
N ASP A 277 -11.24 30.29 -18.93
CA ASP A 277 -11.67 30.38 -17.53
C ASP A 277 -12.53 29.18 -17.10
N ASN A 278 -13.41 28.70 -17.98
CA ASN A 278 -14.17 27.46 -17.73
C ASN A 278 -13.27 26.22 -17.67
N PHE A 279 -12.23 26.16 -18.52
CA PHE A 279 -11.25 25.07 -18.49
C PHE A 279 -10.43 25.10 -17.19
N ARG A 280 -9.92 26.27 -16.78
CA ARG A 280 -9.19 26.45 -15.51
C ARG A 280 -10.05 26.10 -14.30
N LEU A 281 -11.34 26.47 -14.34
CA LEU A 281 -12.32 26.11 -13.31
C LEU A 281 -12.53 24.59 -13.25
N ALA A 282 -12.71 23.94 -14.40
CA ALA A 282 -12.88 22.49 -14.49
C ALA A 282 -11.64 21.73 -14.02
N GLU A 283 -10.44 22.14 -14.44
CA GLU A 283 -9.16 21.57 -14.02
C GLU A 283 -8.95 21.71 -12.51
N THR A 284 -9.23 22.90 -11.96
CA THR A 284 -9.13 23.15 -10.52
C THR A 284 -10.10 22.26 -9.76
N THR A 285 -11.36 22.17 -10.19
CA THR A 285 -12.40 21.36 -9.54
C THR A 285 -12.06 19.87 -9.61
N CYS A 286 -11.52 19.41 -10.73
CA CYS A 286 -11.02 18.04 -10.91
C CYS A 286 -9.88 17.75 -9.91
N THR A 287 -8.91 18.66 -9.80
CA THR A 287 -7.77 18.53 -8.87
C THR A 287 -8.24 18.48 -7.42
N ILE A 288 -9.15 19.38 -7.01
CA ILE A 288 -9.75 19.40 -5.67
C ILE A 288 -10.47 18.07 -5.38
N SER A 289 -11.27 17.59 -6.33
CA SER A 289 -12.01 16.33 -6.22
C SER A 289 -11.07 15.14 -6.05
N ASN A 290 -10.03 15.03 -6.88
CA ASN A 290 -9.06 13.94 -6.84
C ASN A 290 -8.27 13.93 -5.51
N LEU A 291 -7.79 15.09 -5.06
CA LEU A 291 -7.09 15.22 -3.77
C LEU A 291 -7.99 14.81 -2.60
N SER A 292 -9.22 15.31 -2.56
CA SER A 292 -10.20 14.98 -1.50
C SER A 292 -10.54 13.48 -1.50
N LEU A 293 -10.78 12.90 -2.68
CA LEU A 293 -11.09 11.48 -2.84
C LEU A 293 -9.90 10.59 -2.45
N GLY A 294 -8.68 10.99 -2.83
CA GLY A 294 -7.44 10.31 -2.48
C GLY A 294 -7.28 10.21 -0.95
N VAL A 295 -7.40 11.34 -0.25
CA VAL A 295 -7.28 11.37 1.21
C VAL A 295 -8.41 10.59 1.89
N SER A 296 -9.65 10.69 1.41
CA SER A 296 -10.79 9.94 1.96
C SER A 296 -10.63 8.42 1.84
N ARG A 297 -10.00 7.95 0.76
CA ARG A 297 -9.68 6.54 0.53
C ARG A 297 -8.44 6.06 1.30
N MET A 298 -7.68 6.98 1.89
CA MET A 298 -6.48 6.65 2.64
C MET A 298 -6.86 6.00 3.99
N ALA A 299 -7.01 4.68 4.01
CA ALA A 299 -7.36 3.93 5.22
C ALA A 299 -6.12 3.50 6.02
N LEU A 300 -5.37 4.42 6.63
CA LEU A 300 -4.26 4.04 7.51
C LEU A 300 -4.81 3.34 8.77
N LYS A 301 -4.92 2.00 8.74
CA LYS A 301 -5.46 1.23 9.87
C LYS A 301 -4.49 1.16 11.06
N ARG A 302 -3.19 1.28 10.83
CA ARG A 302 -2.15 1.28 11.88
C ARG A 302 -0.84 1.85 11.36
N VAL A 303 -0.26 2.77 12.09
CA VAL A 303 1.09 3.30 11.86
C VAL A 303 1.91 3.01 13.12
N GLY A 304 2.60 1.86 13.11
CA GLY A 304 3.28 1.35 14.31
C GLY A 304 2.27 1.02 15.42
N PHE A 305 2.45 1.65 16.59
CA PHE A 305 1.57 1.48 17.74
C PHE A 305 0.36 2.43 17.75
N LEU A 306 0.34 3.45 16.87
CA LEU A 306 -0.71 4.46 16.82
C LEU A 306 -1.68 4.20 15.66
N SER A 307 -2.96 4.39 15.93
CA SER A 307 -4.00 4.44 14.91
C SER A 307 -4.12 5.89 14.44
N VAL A 308 -3.70 6.17 13.21
CA VAL A 308 -3.79 7.51 12.64
C VAL A 308 -4.89 7.51 11.59
N ASN A 309 -5.96 8.29 11.82
CA ASN A 309 -7.05 8.44 10.89
C ASN A 309 -6.79 9.61 9.92
N PRO A 310 -6.55 9.35 8.62
CA PRO A 310 -6.23 10.43 7.68
C PRO A 310 -7.38 11.41 7.46
N LYS A 311 -8.63 10.99 7.70
CA LYS A 311 -9.79 11.87 7.62
C LYS A 311 -9.76 12.92 8.73
N GLU A 312 -9.49 12.50 9.97
CA GLU A 312 -9.34 13.43 11.10
C GLU A 312 -8.18 14.39 10.89
N LEU A 313 -7.06 13.91 10.33
CA LEU A 313 -5.93 14.78 9.97
C LEU A 313 -6.31 15.82 8.92
N LEU A 314 -7.11 15.44 7.92
CA LEU A 314 -7.59 16.37 6.90
C LEU A 314 -8.59 17.39 7.48
N GLU A 315 -9.55 16.94 8.28
CA GLU A 315 -10.53 17.82 8.94
C GLU A 315 -9.83 18.84 9.84
N GLU A 316 -8.84 18.41 10.61
CA GLU A 316 -8.00 19.30 11.40
C GLU A 316 -7.20 20.27 10.52
N GLY A 317 -6.67 19.79 9.40
CA GLY A 317 -5.95 20.66 8.47
C GLY A 317 -6.83 21.71 7.80
N ILE A 318 -8.06 21.34 7.40
CA ILE A 318 -9.08 22.27 6.89
C ILE A 318 -9.46 23.29 7.98
N ARG A 319 -9.66 22.83 9.23
CA ARG A 319 -9.96 23.71 10.37
C ARG A 319 -8.87 24.75 10.58
N ARG A 320 -7.59 24.36 10.48
CA ARG A 320 -6.45 25.29 10.58
C ARG A 320 -6.44 26.34 9.49
N GLU A 321 -6.66 25.95 8.24
CA GLU A 321 -6.74 26.92 7.13
C GLU A 321 -7.95 27.86 7.30
N LEU A 322 -9.10 27.35 7.74
CA LEU A 322 -10.28 28.18 8.03
C LEU A 322 -10.02 29.21 9.13
N VAL A 323 -9.38 28.83 10.23
CA VAL A 323 -9.02 29.78 11.30
C VAL A 323 -8.05 30.85 10.80
N SER A 324 -7.19 30.52 9.84
CA SER A 324 -6.27 31.48 9.23
C SER A 324 -6.99 32.44 8.26
N GLU A 325 -7.95 31.96 7.48
CA GLU A 325 -8.62 32.75 6.43
C GLU A 325 -9.86 33.51 6.92
N LEU A 326 -10.57 33.02 7.95
CA LEU A 326 -11.78 33.68 8.48
C LEU A 326 -11.54 35.12 8.95
N PRO A 327 -10.48 35.44 9.72
CA PRO A 327 -10.18 36.81 10.11
C PRO A 327 -9.93 37.74 8.91
N LEU A 328 -9.25 37.23 7.88
CA LEU A 328 -8.99 38.00 6.66
C LEU A 328 -10.29 38.32 5.91
N LEU A 329 -11.17 37.33 5.75
CA LEU A 329 -12.47 37.52 5.09
C LEU A 329 -13.39 38.48 5.86
N LEU A 330 -13.43 38.37 7.19
CA LEU A 330 -14.24 39.26 8.03
C LEU A 330 -13.71 40.71 8.00
N SER A 331 -12.39 40.91 8.00
CA SER A 331 -11.79 42.25 7.89
C SER A 331 -12.09 42.95 6.54
N VAL A 332 -12.17 42.19 5.44
CA VAL A 332 -12.56 42.71 4.12
C VAL A 332 -14.05 43.08 4.10
N SER A 333 -14.91 42.30 4.74
CA SER A 333 -16.34 42.62 4.86
C SER A 333 -16.59 43.88 5.69
N GLU A 334 -15.85 44.09 6.78
CA GLU A 334 -15.92 45.31 7.59
C GLU A 334 -15.40 46.54 6.82
N ALA A 335 -14.32 46.38 6.04
CA ALA A 335 -13.79 47.45 5.19
C ALA A 335 -14.76 47.83 4.05
N LEU A 336 -15.44 46.86 3.44
CA LEU A 336 -16.48 47.10 2.42
C LEU A 336 -17.70 47.82 3.01
N HIS A 337 -18.14 47.46 4.21
CA HIS A 337 -19.21 48.15 4.92
C HIS A 337 -18.82 49.59 5.33
N SER A 338 -17.57 49.83 5.71
CA SER A 338 -17.05 51.18 5.99
C SER A 338 -16.99 52.08 4.75
N LEU A 339 -16.62 51.50 3.59
CA LEU A 339 -16.61 52.19 2.30
C LEU A 339 -18.02 52.48 1.76
N GLU A 340 -18.98 51.56 1.91
CA GLU A 340 -20.39 51.82 1.57
C GLU A 340 -21.03 52.88 2.48
N GLY A 341 -20.68 52.89 3.77
CA GLY A 341 -21.11 53.93 4.70
C GLY A 341 -20.59 55.32 4.31
N SER A 342 -19.33 55.40 3.86
CA SER A 342 -18.70 56.64 3.39
C SER A 342 -19.24 57.11 2.03
N ARG A 343 -19.71 56.18 1.18
CA ARG A 343 -20.30 56.50 -0.12
C ARG A 343 -21.75 57.02 0.01
N LYS A 344 -22.47 56.61 1.06
CA LYS A 344 -23.81 57.13 1.41
C LYS A 344 -23.78 58.49 2.11
N SER A 345 -22.63 58.98 2.58
CA SER A 345 -22.48 60.34 3.14
C SER A 345 -22.00 61.38 2.12
N LEU A 346 -21.76 60.97 0.87
CA LEU A 346 -21.28 61.83 -0.23
C LEU A 346 -22.32 61.98 -1.37
N ILE A 347 -23.55 61.47 -1.15
CA ILE A 347 -24.76 61.74 -1.93
C ILE A 347 -25.76 62.35 -0.95
#